data_AF-A0A8D8EBJ4-F1
#
_entry.id   AF-A0A8D8EBJ4-F1
#
_cell.length_a   1.000
_cell.length_b   1.000
_cell.length_c   1.000
_cell.angle_alpha   90.00
_cell.angle_beta   90.00
_cell.angle_gamma   90.00
#
_symmetry.space_group_name_H-M   'P 1'
#
loop_
_entity.id
_entity.type
_entity.pdbx_description
1 polymer ?
#
loop_
_entity_poly.entity_id
_entity_poly.type
_entity_poly.pdbx_seq_one_letter_code
_entity_poly.pdbx_strand_id
1 'polypeptide(L)'
;ALQPPSRFCHCSGLILEQSSKMAGRRAAVKAIDWLAFAERVPPNQRAMFNSLKTRSDAISAKLASLPEKPSTINWSHYRAVVAKAGMVDEFEKKFAGLTVPEPVDTQTAKIDAQEQEANKSAAAYLEASKARIAEYEKELEKFRNMIPFDQMTIEDLNNTFPETKLDKQKYPYWPYKPVADL
;
A
#
# COMPACT_ATOMS: atom_id res chain seq x y z
N ALA A 1 -15.83 -20.51 26.98
CA ALA A 1 -15.73 -21.94 26.66
C ALA A 1 -16.28 -22.14 25.26
N LEU A 2 -15.39 -22.52 24.34
CA LEU A 2 -15.61 -22.71 22.91
C LEU A 2 -15.97 -24.17 22.61
N GLN A 3 -16.93 -24.41 21.71
CA GLN A 3 -17.05 -25.52 20.72
C GLN A 3 -18.52 -25.78 20.33
N PRO A 4 -18.82 -26.49 19.21
CA PRO A 4 -18.39 -26.33 17.81
C PRO A 4 -19.64 -26.31 16.85
N PRO A 5 -19.51 -26.35 15.51
CA PRO A 5 -19.49 -27.67 14.85
C PRO A 5 -18.61 -27.76 13.59
N SER A 6 -18.11 -28.98 13.40
CA SER A 6 -17.59 -29.51 12.15
C SER A 6 -18.67 -29.55 11.06
N ARG A 7 -18.28 -29.19 9.82
CA ARG A 7 -18.68 -29.91 8.61
C ARG A 7 -17.71 -29.58 7.49
N PHE A 8 -16.82 -30.54 7.28
CA PHE A 8 -16.21 -30.84 5.99
C PHE A 8 -17.27 -30.75 4.89
N CYS A 9 -17.03 -29.91 3.89
CA CYS A 9 -17.53 -30.17 2.54
C CYS A 9 -16.38 -29.85 1.58
N HIS A 10 -15.83 -30.91 1.01
CA HIS A 10 -14.84 -30.85 -0.05
C HIS A 10 -15.39 -30.06 -1.24
N CYS A 11 -14.81 -28.89 -1.53
CA CYS A 11 -14.98 -28.23 -2.81
C CYS A 11 -14.05 -28.91 -3.84
N SER A 12 -14.49 -30.04 -4.38
CA SER A 12 -14.06 -30.50 -5.71
C SER A 12 -14.66 -29.57 -6.77
N GLY A 13 -14.16 -28.33 -6.83
CA GLY A 13 -14.65 -27.28 -7.72
C GLY A 13 -13.57 -26.31 -8.21
N LEU A 14 -12.29 -26.62 -7.95
CA LEU A 14 -11.14 -25.72 -8.14
C LEU A 14 -10.84 -25.32 -9.59
N ILE A 15 -11.50 -25.91 -10.59
CA ILE A 15 -11.23 -25.64 -12.01
C ILE A 15 -12.18 -24.59 -12.60
N LEU A 16 -13.42 -24.49 -12.09
CA LEU A 16 -14.41 -23.50 -12.57
C LEU A 16 -14.33 -22.16 -11.84
N GLU A 17 -13.77 -22.12 -10.63
CA GLU A 17 -13.69 -20.90 -9.81
C GLU A 17 -12.55 -19.95 -10.24
N GLN A 18 -11.51 -20.45 -10.91
CA GLN A 18 -10.41 -19.60 -11.38
C GLN A 18 -10.75 -18.81 -12.65
N SER A 19 -11.56 -19.36 -13.56
CA SER A 19 -11.97 -18.68 -14.80
C SER A 19 -12.88 -17.47 -14.51
N SER A 20 -13.76 -17.54 -13.51
CA SER A 20 -14.60 -16.38 -13.14
C SER A 20 -13.79 -15.23 -12.52
N LYS A 21 -12.68 -15.55 -11.84
CA LYS A 21 -11.85 -14.58 -11.10
C LYS A 21 -11.03 -13.67 -12.02
N MET A 22 -10.61 -14.13 -13.20
CA MET A 22 -9.85 -13.34 -14.18
C MET A 22 -10.75 -12.62 -15.18
N ALA A 23 -11.85 -13.24 -15.63
CA ALA A 23 -12.87 -12.58 -16.43
C ALA A 23 -13.51 -11.37 -15.71
N GLY A 24 -13.70 -11.46 -14.39
CA GLY A 24 -14.17 -10.36 -13.55
C GLY A 24 -13.20 -9.20 -13.36
N ARG A 25 -11.90 -9.36 -13.68
CA ARG A 25 -10.89 -8.28 -13.53
C ARG A 25 -10.97 -7.21 -14.61
N ARG A 26 -11.58 -7.49 -15.77
CA ARG A 26 -11.89 -6.45 -16.75
C ARG A 26 -12.94 -5.48 -16.24
N ALA A 27 -13.90 -5.94 -15.43
CA ALA A 27 -14.99 -5.15 -14.89
C ALA A 27 -14.67 -4.49 -13.53
N ALA A 28 -13.71 -5.04 -12.78
CA ALA A 28 -13.32 -4.53 -11.46
C ALA A 28 -12.28 -3.39 -11.55
N VAL A 29 -12.51 -2.37 -12.36
CA VAL A 29 -11.80 -1.09 -12.21
C VAL A 29 -12.40 -0.39 -11.00
N LYS A 30 -11.94 -0.74 -9.79
CA LYS A 30 -12.21 0.09 -8.62
C LYS A 30 -11.64 1.47 -8.92
N ALA A 31 -12.48 2.51 -8.90
CA ALA A 31 -12.03 3.87 -9.09
C ALA A 31 -10.98 4.20 -8.01
N ILE A 32 -9.72 4.33 -8.42
CA ILE A 32 -8.64 4.73 -7.53
C ILE A 32 -8.77 6.24 -7.35
N ASP A 33 -8.89 6.69 -6.10
CA ASP A 33 -8.79 8.11 -5.78
C ASP A 33 -7.33 8.56 -5.86
N TRP A 34 -6.95 9.03 -7.05
CA TRP A 34 -5.59 9.51 -7.33
C TRP A 34 -5.22 10.77 -6.54
N LEU A 35 -6.20 11.57 -6.09
CA LEU A 35 -5.94 12.78 -5.31
C LEU A 35 -5.55 12.40 -3.89
N ALA A 36 -6.38 11.57 -3.24
CA ALA A 36 -6.12 11.08 -1.89
C ALA A 36 -4.83 10.23 -1.81
N PHE A 37 -4.44 9.56 -2.90
CA PHE A 37 -3.17 8.86 -2.97
C PHE A 37 -1.99 9.84 -3.11
N ALA A 38 -2.11 10.87 -3.96
CA ALA A 38 -1.06 11.85 -4.16
C ALA A 38 -0.69 12.63 -2.88
N GLU A 39 -1.66 12.89 -2.01
CA GLU A 39 -1.44 13.55 -0.71
C GLU A 39 -0.61 12.71 0.27
N ARG A 40 -0.74 11.38 0.20
CA ARG A 40 -0.03 10.45 1.11
C ARG A 40 1.39 10.14 0.66
N VAL A 41 1.74 10.45 -0.59
CA VAL A 41 3.05 10.11 -1.17
C VAL A 41 4.12 11.12 -0.73
N PRO A 42 5.19 10.66 -0.05
CA PRO A 42 6.32 11.51 0.29
C PRO A 42 7.00 12.13 -0.95
N PRO A 43 7.61 13.33 -0.85
CA PRO A 43 8.21 14.02 -2.00
C PRO A 43 9.26 13.19 -2.76
N ASN A 44 10.04 12.38 -2.04
CA ASN A 44 11.07 11.50 -2.60
C ASN A 44 10.50 10.37 -3.46
N GLN A 45 9.21 10.02 -3.33
CA GLN A 45 8.57 8.94 -4.07
C GLN A 45 7.63 9.43 -5.17
N ARG A 46 7.49 10.75 -5.36
CA ARG A 46 6.59 11.33 -6.38
C ARG A 46 6.90 10.88 -7.81
N ALA A 47 8.17 10.69 -8.15
CA ALA A 47 8.58 10.20 -9.46
C ALA A 47 8.04 8.78 -9.72
N MET A 48 8.11 7.90 -8.72
CA MET A 48 7.58 6.53 -8.80
C MET A 48 6.06 6.55 -8.92
N PHE A 49 5.38 7.39 -8.14
CA PHE A 49 3.92 7.56 -8.23
C PHE A 49 3.46 8.04 -9.62
N ASN A 50 4.11 9.06 -10.18
CA ASN A 50 3.77 9.55 -11.52
C ASN A 50 3.96 8.46 -12.59
N SER A 51 5.01 7.64 -12.44
CA SER A 51 5.24 6.51 -13.33
C SER A 51 4.15 5.43 -13.23
N LEU A 52 3.68 5.14 -12.01
CA LEU A 52 2.59 4.20 -11.76
C LEU A 52 1.28 4.71 -12.35
N LYS A 53 0.93 5.97 -12.08
CA LYS A 53 -0.27 6.62 -12.60
C LYS A 53 -0.29 6.59 -14.13
N THR A 54 0.78 7.03 -14.78
CA THR A 54 0.89 7.00 -16.25
C THR A 54 0.70 5.60 -16.82
N ARG A 55 1.30 4.57 -16.20
CA ARG A 55 1.14 3.18 -16.65
C ARG A 55 -0.28 2.67 -16.43
N SER A 56 -0.89 2.99 -15.28
CA SER A 56 -2.26 2.62 -14.96
C SER A 56 -3.25 3.24 -15.94
N ASP A 57 -3.14 4.55 -16.19
CA ASP A 57 -4.02 5.26 -17.11
C ASP A 57 -3.83 4.77 -18.56
N ALA A 58 -2.59 4.50 -18.98
CA ALA A 58 -2.32 3.91 -20.30
C ALA A 58 -2.92 2.51 -20.45
N ILE A 59 -2.90 1.68 -19.41
CA ILE A 59 -3.53 0.35 -19.43
C ILE A 59 -5.06 0.49 -19.46
N SER A 60 -5.63 1.36 -18.63
CA SER A 60 -7.08 1.64 -18.61
C SER A 60 -7.59 2.14 -19.97
N ALA A 61 -6.85 3.05 -20.61
CA ALA A 61 -7.19 3.54 -21.95
C ALA A 61 -7.12 2.41 -23.01
N LYS A 62 -6.09 1.56 -22.96
CA LYS A 62 -5.99 0.40 -23.85
C LYS A 62 -7.13 -0.59 -23.63
N LEU A 63 -7.48 -0.87 -22.37
CA LEU A 63 -8.61 -1.75 -22.05
C LEU A 63 -9.94 -1.18 -22.55
N ALA A 64 -10.17 0.12 -22.39
CA ALA A 64 -11.38 0.79 -22.90
C ALA A 64 -11.45 0.80 -24.43
N SER A 65 -10.30 0.85 -25.13
CA SER A 65 -10.26 0.80 -26.60
C SER A 65 -10.53 -0.59 -27.18
N LEU A 66 -10.36 -1.65 -26.38
CA LEU A 66 -10.58 -3.02 -26.83
C LEU A 66 -12.05 -3.40 -26.61
N PRO A 67 -12.78 -3.79 -27.66
CA PRO A 67 -14.16 -4.25 -27.50
C PRO A 67 -14.21 -5.51 -26.62
N GLU A 68 -15.22 -5.61 -25.75
CA GLU A 68 -15.39 -6.74 -24.83
C GLU A 68 -15.58 -8.07 -25.55
N LYS A 69 -16.17 -8.02 -26.75
CA LYS A 69 -16.39 -9.16 -27.63
C LYS A 69 -15.56 -8.98 -28.91
N PRO A 70 -14.88 -10.03 -29.40
CA PRO A 70 -14.25 -9.97 -30.71
C PRO A 70 -15.31 -9.69 -31.78
N SER A 71 -14.93 -8.98 -32.85
CA SER A 71 -15.82 -8.70 -33.97
C SER A 71 -16.42 -9.99 -34.52
N THR A 72 -17.73 -10.03 -34.68
CA THR A 72 -18.43 -11.20 -35.26
C THR A 72 -18.02 -11.36 -36.72
N ILE A 73 -17.47 -12.52 -37.08
CA ILE A 73 -17.12 -12.85 -38.47
C ILE A 73 -18.42 -13.07 -39.25
N ASN A 74 -18.54 -12.41 -40.40
CA ASN A 74 -19.68 -12.59 -41.30
C ASN A 74 -19.48 -13.84 -42.17
N TRP A 75 -19.82 -15.01 -41.62
CA TRP A 75 -19.66 -16.30 -42.31
C TRP A 75 -20.53 -16.45 -43.56
N SER A 76 -21.70 -15.77 -43.63
CA SER A 76 -22.59 -15.86 -44.81
C SER A 76 -21.99 -15.19 -46.04
N HIS A 77 -21.26 -14.09 -45.87
CA HIS A 77 -20.52 -13.47 -46.97
C HIS A 77 -19.43 -14.41 -47.53
N TYR A 78 -18.67 -15.07 -46.65
CA TYR A 78 -17.60 -15.98 -47.08
C TYR A 78 -18.13 -17.26 -47.72
N ARG A 79 -19.28 -17.78 -47.28
CA ARG A 79 -19.96 -18.91 -47.96
C ARG A 79 -20.35 -18.58 -49.39
N ALA A 80 -20.70 -17.32 -49.69
CA ALA A 80 -21.12 -16.89 -51.04
C ALA A 80 -19.95 -16.64 -52.00
N VAL A 81 -18.77 -16.25 -51.50
CA VAL A 81 -17.61 -15.86 -52.32
C VAL A 81 -16.63 -17.02 -52.54
N VAL A 82 -16.54 -17.96 -51.59
CA VAL A 82 -15.57 -19.06 -51.65
C VAL A 82 -16.09 -20.20 -52.51
N ALA A 83 -15.43 -20.45 -53.64
CA ALA A 83 -15.82 -21.48 -54.61
C ALA A 83 -15.68 -22.93 -54.08
N LYS A 84 -14.92 -23.14 -53.00
CA LYS A 84 -14.67 -24.46 -52.42
C LYS A 84 -15.70 -24.75 -51.31
N ALA A 85 -16.72 -25.53 -51.65
CA ALA A 85 -17.76 -25.95 -50.70
C ALA A 85 -17.15 -26.72 -49.51
N GLY A 86 -17.58 -26.39 -48.29
CA GLY A 86 -17.16 -27.06 -47.04
C GLY A 86 -15.96 -26.42 -46.31
N MET A 87 -15.12 -25.63 -46.98
CA MET A 87 -13.95 -24.99 -46.33
C MET A 87 -14.37 -23.98 -45.26
N VAL A 88 -15.40 -23.18 -45.54
CA VAL A 88 -15.90 -22.15 -44.61
C VAL A 88 -16.53 -22.79 -43.36
N ASP A 89 -17.19 -23.94 -43.49
CA ASP A 89 -17.81 -24.65 -42.36
C ASP A 89 -16.76 -25.33 -41.46
N GLU A 90 -15.64 -25.79 -42.02
CA GLU A 90 -14.50 -26.27 -41.24
C GLU A 90 -13.85 -25.15 -40.42
N PHE A 91 -13.67 -23.96 -41.00
CA PHE A 91 -13.13 -22.80 -40.28
C PHE A 91 -14.08 -22.27 -39.21
N GLU A 92 -15.39 -22.26 -39.46
CA GLU A 92 -16.39 -21.89 -38.44
C GLU A 92 -16.33 -22.84 -37.24
N LYS A 93 -16.23 -24.15 -37.48
CA LYS A 93 -16.08 -25.16 -36.42
C LYS A 93 -14.77 -25.00 -35.65
N LYS A 94 -13.65 -24.74 -36.34
CA LYS A 94 -12.34 -24.53 -35.70
C LYS A 94 -12.29 -23.21 -34.93
N PHE A 95 -12.95 -22.16 -35.42
CA PHE A 95 -13.06 -20.87 -34.75
C PHE A 95 -13.94 -20.95 -33.50
N ALA A 96 -15.08 -21.64 -33.56
CA ALA A 96 -15.95 -21.86 -32.41
C ALA A 96 -15.28 -22.73 -31.32
N GLY A 97 -14.39 -23.65 -31.71
CA GLY A 97 -13.61 -24.48 -30.78
C GLY A 97 -12.36 -23.82 -30.21
N LEU A 98 -11.95 -22.65 -30.71
CA LEU A 98 -10.77 -21.94 -30.24
C LEU A 98 -11.11 -21.16 -28.96
N THR A 99 -10.66 -21.67 -27.83
CA THR A 99 -10.67 -20.93 -26.57
C THR A 99 -9.38 -20.14 -26.46
N VAL A 100 -9.47 -18.82 -26.27
CA VAL A 100 -8.28 -17.99 -26.00
C VAL A 100 -7.84 -18.28 -24.57
N PRO A 101 -6.61 -18.79 -24.35
CA PRO A 101 -6.14 -19.08 -23.01
C PRO A 101 -6.05 -17.78 -22.21
N GLU A 102 -6.71 -17.76 -21.05
CA GLU A 102 -6.63 -16.64 -20.12
C GLU A 102 -5.23 -16.57 -19.50
N PRO A 103 -4.67 -15.37 -19.28
CA PRO A 103 -3.39 -15.23 -18.61
C PRO A 103 -3.49 -15.74 -17.17
N VAL A 104 -2.55 -16.60 -16.77
CA VAL A 104 -2.45 -17.10 -15.39
C VAL A 104 -1.96 -15.98 -14.47
N ASP A 105 -2.62 -15.81 -13.33
CA ASP A 105 -2.24 -14.83 -12.32
C ASP A 105 -1.03 -15.30 -11.50
N THR A 106 0.09 -14.59 -11.67
CA THR A 106 1.35 -14.85 -10.94
C THR A 106 1.67 -13.76 -9.91
N GLN A 107 0.86 -12.71 -9.82
CA GLN A 107 1.24 -11.49 -9.09
C GLN A 107 0.47 -11.30 -7.79
N THR A 108 -0.74 -11.86 -7.64
CA THR A 108 -1.53 -11.71 -6.40
C THR A 108 -0.77 -12.19 -5.16
N ALA A 109 -0.11 -13.34 -5.23
CA ALA A 109 0.66 -13.87 -4.09
C ALA A 109 1.82 -12.96 -3.66
N LYS A 110 2.42 -12.21 -4.60
CA LYS A 110 3.50 -11.25 -4.29
C LYS A 110 2.96 -9.98 -3.66
N ILE A 111 1.78 -9.53 -4.10
CA ILE A 111 1.09 -8.35 -3.54
C ILE A 111 0.67 -8.64 -2.10
N ASP A 112 0.06 -9.80 -1.85
CA ASP A 112 -0.36 -10.19 -0.51
C ASP A 112 0.82 -10.25 0.48
N ALA A 113 1.98 -10.75 0.03
CA ALA A 113 3.20 -10.78 0.83
C ALA A 113 3.73 -9.36 1.14
N GLN A 114 3.70 -8.45 0.15
CA GLN A 114 4.10 -7.05 0.35
C GLN A 114 3.16 -6.31 1.30
N GLU A 115 1.85 -6.56 1.20
CA GLU A 115 0.84 -5.97 2.09
C GLU A 115 1.06 -6.42 3.54
N GLN A 116 1.33 -7.70 3.77
CA GLN A 116 1.63 -8.21 5.11
C GLN A 116 2.87 -7.55 5.72
N GLU A 117 3.94 -7.36 4.93
CA GLU A 117 5.16 -6.70 5.41
C GLU A 117 4.92 -5.21 5.71
N ALA A 118 4.19 -4.51 4.84
CA ALA A 118 3.80 -3.13 5.06
C ALA A 118 2.98 -2.98 6.35
N ASN A 119 2.01 -3.87 6.59
CA ASN A 119 1.18 -3.85 7.80
C ASN A 119 1.99 -4.05 9.10
N LYS A 120 3.01 -4.91 9.09
CA LYS A 120 3.92 -5.07 10.23
C LYS A 120 4.70 -3.80 10.51
N SER A 121 5.28 -3.19 9.48
CA SER A 121 6.05 -1.93 9.62
C SER A 121 5.16 -0.77 10.11
N ALA A 122 3.93 -0.69 9.63
CA ALA A 122 2.95 0.30 10.08
C ALA A 122 2.58 0.10 11.55
N ALA A 123 2.32 -1.14 11.98
CA ALA A 123 2.04 -1.45 13.39
C ALA A 123 3.21 -1.08 14.31
N ALA A 124 4.44 -1.43 13.92
CA ALA A 124 5.64 -1.04 14.67
C ALA A 124 5.80 0.48 14.77
N TYR A 125 5.54 1.21 13.69
CA TYR A 125 5.58 2.67 13.68
C TYR A 125 4.51 3.30 14.58
N LEU A 126 3.30 2.73 14.62
CA LEU A 126 2.23 3.20 15.49
C LEU A 126 2.62 3.08 16.97
N GLU A 127 3.15 1.93 17.38
CA GLU A 127 3.57 1.72 18.78
C GLU A 127 4.74 2.62 19.15
N ALA A 128 5.75 2.76 18.28
CA ALA A 128 6.85 3.70 18.50
C ALA A 128 6.39 5.16 18.56
N SER A 129 5.35 5.53 17.80
CA SER A 129 4.80 6.88 17.82
C SER A 129 3.99 7.16 19.07
N LYS A 130 3.19 6.19 19.56
CA LYS A 130 2.48 6.32 20.84
C LYS A 130 3.45 6.48 22.01
N ALA A 131 4.56 5.74 22.01
CA ALA A 131 5.61 5.89 23.02
C ALA A 131 6.19 7.31 23.01
N ARG A 132 6.55 7.83 21.83
CA ARG A 132 7.03 9.22 21.68
C ARG A 132 6.01 10.27 22.13
N ILE A 133 4.74 10.09 21.78
CA ILE A 133 3.67 10.99 22.22
C ILE A 133 3.60 11.02 23.74
N ALA A 134 3.63 9.86 24.41
CA ALA A 134 3.59 9.78 25.86
C ALA A 134 4.84 10.42 26.53
N GLU A 135 6.01 10.34 25.91
CA GLU A 135 7.21 11.05 26.37
C GLU A 135 7.05 12.57 26.24
N TYR A 136 6.62 13.05 25.06
CA TYR A 136 6.41 14.49 24.84
C TYR A 136 5.29 15.07 25.69
N GLU A 137 4.24 14.31 25.99
CA GLU A 137 3.18 14.75 26.91
C GLU A 137 3.72 14.98 28.33
N LYS A 138 4.61 14.10 28.82
CA LYS A 138 5.29 14.29 30.11
C LYS A 138 6.22 15.50 30.12
N GLU A 139 6.95 15.72 29.03
CA GLU A 139 7.80 16.91 28.89
C GLU A 139 6.97 18.20 28.85
N LEU A 140 5.86 18.21 28.11
CA LEU A 140 4.93 19.34 28.09
C LEU A 140 4.33 19.61 29.46
N GLU A 141 3.98 18.57 30.22
CA GLU A 141 3.50 18.72 31.59
C GLU A 141 4.58 19.30 32.51
N LYS A 142 5.83 18.87 32.38
CA LYS A 142 6.98 19.48 33.08
C LYS A 142 7.08 20.97 32.78
N PHE A 143 6.97 21.39 31.52
CA PHE A 143 7.04 22.80 31.14
C PHE A 143 5.83 23.62 31.61
N ARG A 144 4.63 23.03 31.61
CA ARG A 144 3.41 23.71 32.09
C ARG A 144 3.41 23.92 33.60
N ASN A 145 3.95 22.96 34.35
CA ASN A 145 4.01 23.02 35.81
C ASN A 145 5.27 23.75 36.32
N MET A 146 6.12 24.24 35.42
CA MET A 146 7.33 24.99 35.78
C MET A 146 6.96 26.36 36.35
N ILE A 147 7.67 26.77 37.39
CA ILE A 147 7.56 28.14 37.92
C ILE A 147 7.95 29.13 36.81
N PRO A 148 7.21 30.23 36.60
CA PRO A 148 7.60 31.26 35.65
C PRO A 148 9.04 31.72 35.88
N PHE A 149 9.79 31.93 34.79
CA PHE A 149 11.22 32.27 34.86
C PHE A 149 11.53 33.45 35.77
N ASP A 150 10.66 34.46 35.84
CA ASP A 150 10.83 35.66 36.67
C ASP A 150 10.76 35.39 38.19
N GLN A 151 10.18 34.26 38.59
CA GLN A 151 9.98 33.87 40.00
C GLN A 151 10.78 32.62 40.37
N MET A 152 11.53 32.03 39.44
CA MET A 152 12.28 30.81 39.66
C MET A 152 13.59 31.10 40.39
N THR A 153 13.83 30.46 41.54
CA THR A 153 15.10 30.59 42.25
C THR A 153 16.20 29.76 41.58
N ILE A 154 17.47 30.08 41.86
CA ILE A 154 18.62 29.32 41.35
C ILE A 154 18.57 27.85 41.84
N GLU A 155 18.01 27.60 43.01
CA GLU A 155 17.84 26.25 43.57
C GLU A 155 16.79 25.46 42.78
N ASP A 156 15.64 26.08 42.47
CA ASP A 156 14.58 25.47 41.67
C ASP A 156 15.03 25.20 40.23
N LEU A 157 15.82 26.11 39.65
CA LEU A 157 16.44 25.94 38.34
C LEU A 157 17.38 24.73 38.33
N ASN A 158 18.26 24.61 39.32
CA ASN A 158 19.18 23.48 39.43
C ASN A 158 18.47 22.13 39.70
N ASN A 159 17.32 22.15 40.37
CA ASN A 159 16.48 20.96 40.59
C ASN A 159 15.77 20.52 39.30
N THR A 160 15.32 21.48 38.50
CA THR A 160 14.56 21.22 37.27
C THR A 160 15.49 20.89 36.08
N PHE A 161 16.68 21.49 36.06
CA PHE A 161 17.71 21.40 35.01
C PHE A 161 19.09 21.10 35.62
N PRO A 162 19.34 19.87 36.08
CA PRO A 162 20.60 19.51 36.74
C PRO A 162 21.84 19.69 35.86
N GLU A 163 21.71 19.69 34.54
CA GLU A 163 22.79 19.93 33.57
C GLU A 163 23.35 21.37 33.61
N THR A 164 22.56 22.31 34.12
CA THR A 164 22.99 23.71 34.29
C THR A 164 23.75 23.92 35.60
N LYS A 165 23.73 22.95 36.51
CA LYS A 165 24.38 23.03 37.81
C LYS A 165 25.90 23.11 37.65
N LEU A 166 26.48 24.14 38.27
CA LEU A 166 27.93 24.36 38.29
C LEU A 166 28.56 23.59 39.46
N ASP A 167 29.48 22.67 39.15
CA ASP A 167 30.19 21.86 40.14
C ASP A 167 31.39 22.60 40.75
N LYS A 168 31.10 23.52 41.68
CA LYS A 168 32.12 24.34 42.36
C LYS A 168 33.13 23.53 43.19
N GLN A 169 32.77 22.32 43.63
CA GLN A 169 33.67 21.45 44.38
C GLN A 169 34.70 20.76 43.49
N LYS A 170 34.32 20.42 42.24
CA LYS A 170 35.18 19.74 41.28
C LYS A 170 36.02 20.73 40.47
N TYR A 171 35.44 21.89 40.16
CA TYR A 171 36.11 22.97 39.45
C TYR A 171 36.08 24.23 40.31
N PRO A 172 37.06 24.47 41.21
CA PRO A 172 36.99 25.60 42.15
C PRO A 172 37.05 26.98 41.49
N TYR A 173 37.55 27.06 40.25
CA TYR A 173 37.75 28.30 39.51
C TYR A 173 36.76 28.41 38.34
N TRP A 174 36.38 29.65 38.02
CA TRP A 174 35.58 29.96 36.83
C TRP A 174 36.24 29.35 35.57
N PRO A 175 35.49 28.71 34.65
CA PRO A 175 34.04 28.74 34.44
C PRO A 175 33.23 27.60 35.09
N TYR A 176 33.79 26.89 36.07
CA TYR A 176 33.09 25.81 36.81
C TYR A 176 32.60 24.64 35.94
N LYS A 177 33.13 24.53 34.72
CA LYS A 177 32.90 23.45 33.75
C LYS A 177 34.23 23.04 33.09
N PRO A 178 34.34 21.83 32.51
CA PRO A 178 35.50 21.44 31.72
C PRO A 178 35.70 22.40 30.55
N VAL A 179 36.95 22.75 30.23
CA VAL A 179 37.28 23.64 29.10
C VAL A 179 36.85 23.05 27.75
N ALA A 180 36.67 21.72 27.67
CA ALA A 180 36.18 21.04 26.48
C ALA A 180 34.67 21.20 26.23
N ASP A 181 33.90 21.58 27.26
CA ASP A 181 32.43 21.75 27.21
C ASP A 181 32.02 23.24 27.09
N LEU A 182 33.00 24.14 26.93
CA LEU A 182 32.81 25.57 26.64
C LEU A 182 32.71 25.81 25.13
#